data_AF-A0A240PL06-F1
#
_entry.id   AF-A0A240PL06-F1
#
_cell.length_a   1.000
_cell.length_b   1.000
_cell.length_c   1.000
_cell.angle_alpha   90.00
_cell.angle_beta   90.00
_cell.angle_gamma   90.00
#
_symmetry.space_group_name_H-M   'P 1'
#
loop_
_entity.id
_entity.type
_entity.pdbx_description
1 polymer ?
#
loop_
_entity_poly.entity_id
_entity_poly.type
_entity_poly.pdbx_seq_one_letter_code
_entity_poly.pdbx_strand_id
1 'polypeptide(L)'
;MAIRIACVTILLAVLSTQVSANGKYCSSDLCPRGGPHVGCNPPPSSGGSTCRSKSNAKKVNLTPALQAYILDEHNLNRSNIALGRIRPYPSAVKMPTLTWDAELAALADANARSCNYGHDRCRATKTFPYAGQNIAITQFFGYRFTEKDLIHKFVSSWWSEYLDARPEHVRKYPSSYSGKPIGHFTQIASDRSTKVGCSMWYWKDGQMDAYYFVCNYSFTNIMDRSVYQSGPVGSQCKTGRNSKFPGLCNANEQPRTIMDP
;
A
#
# COMPACT_ATOMS: atom_id res chain seq x y z
N MET A 1 -11.20 61.72 13.08
CA MET A 1 -11.84 60.39 13.25
C MET A 1 -11.13 59.42 12.34
N ALA A 2 -10.23 58.58 12.87
CA ALA A 2 -9.46 57.62 12.07
C ALA A 2 -10.10 56.24 12.19
N ILE A 3 -10.61 55.70 11.08
CA ILE A 3 -11.22 54.37 11.00
C ILE A 3 -10.10 53.33 10.98
N ARG A 4 -10.00 52.52 12.03
CA ARG A 4 -9.11 51.35 12.07
C ARG A 4 -9.81 50.18 11.40
N ILE A 5 -9.37 49.81 10.19
CA ILE A 5 -9.79 48.59 9.51
C ILE A 5 -9.01 47.44 10.16
N ALA A 6 -9.70 46.59 10.93
CA ALA A 6 -9.12 45.38 11.47
C ALA A 6 -9.10 44.29 10.38
N CYS A 7 -7.92 43.94 9.88
CA CYS A 7 -7.72 42.77 9.03
C CYS A 7 -7.95 41.50 9.87
N VAL A 8 -9.05 40.80 9.62
CA VAL A 8 -9.32 39.47 10.19
C VAL A 8 -8.58 38.45 9.33
N THR A 9 -7.43 37.97 9.82
CA THR A 9 -6.73 36.81 9.26
C THR A 9 -7.49 35.54 9.64
N ILE A 10 -8.21 34.96 8.68
CA ILE A 10 -8.85 33.65 8.84
C ILE A 10 -7.76 32.58 8.78
N LEU A 11 -7.37 32.06 9.95
CA LEU A 11 -6.52 30.88 10.04
C LEU A 11 -7.31 29.64 9.59
N LEU A 12 -7.02 29.12 8.41
CA LEU A 12 -7.51 27.81 7.97
C LEU A 12 -6.78 26.73 8.78
N ALA A 13 -7.43 26.24 9.84
CA ALA A 13 -6.94 25.11 10.61
C ALA A 13 -6.99 23.84 9.76
N VAL A 14 -5.81 23.33 9.37
CA VAL A 14 -5.67 21.99 8.78
C VAL A 14 -5.94 20.98 9.90
N LEU A 15 -7.18 20.49 9.98
CA LEU A 15 -7.59 19.41 10.88
C LEU A 15 -6.80 18.15 10.53
N SER A 16 -5.71 17.93 11.26
CA SER A 16 -5.02 16.65 11.30
C SER A 16 -5.99 15.65 11.92
N THR A 17 -6.52 14.71 11.13
CA THR A 17 -7.36 13.63 11.64
C THR A 17 -6.52 12.68 12.48
N GLN A 18 -6.27 13.07 13.74
CA GLN A 18 -5.76 12.14 14.74
C GLN A 18 -6.82 11.08 14.96
N VAL A 19 -6.54 9.88 14.46
CA VAL A 19 -7.36 8.70 14.69
C VAL A 19 -7.25 8.33 16.18
N SER A 20 -8.07 8.97 17.03
CA SER A 20 -8.43 8.41 18.34
C SER A 20 -9.46 7.31 18.13
N ALA A 21 -8.99 6.15 17.64
CA ALA A 21 -9.81 4.97 17.36
C ALA A 21 -9.95 4.03 18.57
N ASN A 22 -10.23 4.56 19.76
CA ASN A 22 -10.71 3.69 20.83
C ASN A 22 -12.14 3.27 20.50
N GLY A 23 -12.30 2.20 19.71
CA GLY A 23 -13.58 1.54 19.44
C GLY A 23 -13.90 1.25 17.98
N LYS A 24 -13.62 2.16 17.03
CA LYS A 24 -14.05 2.03 15.61
C LYS A 24 -13.66 0.69 14.98
N TYR A 25 -12.43 0.26 15.24
CA TYR A 25 -11.87 -0.96 14.65
C TYR A 25 -11.92 -2.17 15.59
N CYS A 26 -12.48 -2.02 16.79
CA CYS A 26 -12.52 -3.09 17.79
C CYS A 26 -13.71 -4.04 17.62
N SER A 27 -14.63 -3.77 16.69
CA SER A 27 -15.69 -4.72 16.35
C SER A 27 -15.10 -5.96 15.67
N SER A 28 -15.49 -7.14 16.15
CA SER A 28 -15.17 -8.43 15.54
C SER A 28 -15.70 -8.58 14.11
N ASP A 29 -16.75 -7.83 13.74
CA ASP A 29 -17.40 -7.91 12.43
C ASP A 29 -16.47 -7.46 11.29
N LEU A 30 -15.49 -6.61 11.60
CA LEU A 30 -14.46 -6.21 10.64
C LEU A 30 -13.46 -7.34 10.34
N CYS A 31 -13.33 -8.31 11.26
CA CYS A 31 -12.35 -9.39 11.16
C CYS A 31 -13.04 -10.76 11.23
N PRO A 32 -13.89 -11.12 10.25
CA PRO A 32 -14.65 -12.38 10.28
C PRO A 32 -13.77 -13.62 10.22
N ARG A 33 -12.50 -13.49 9.81
CA ARG A 33 -11.49 -14.56 9.80
C ARG A 33 -10.70 -14.65 11.11
N GLY A 34 -11.07 -13.86 12.12
CA GLY A 34 -10.47 -13.83 13.45
C GLY A 34 -9.20 -12.97 13.57
N GLY A 35 -8.73 -12.86 14.82
CA GLY A 35 -7.55 -12.09 15.20
C GLY A 35 -7.85 -10.61 15.49
N PRO A 36 -6.94 -9.92 16.20
CA PRO A 36 -7.11 -8.50 16.53
C PRO A 36 -6.97 -7.63 15.27
N HIS A 37 -7.85 -6.64 15.15
CA HIS A 37 -7.71 -5.59 14.15
C HIS A 37 -6.54 -4.67 14.52
N VAL A 38 -5.65 -4.35 13.57
CA VAL A 38 -4.44 -3.53 13.79
C VAL A 38 -4.75 -2.12 14.29
N GLY A 39 -5.89 -1.57 13.85
CA GLY A 39 -6.44 -0.29 14.30
C GLY A 39 -7.23 -0.34 15.62
N CYS A 40 -7.43 -1.50 16.24
CA CYS A 40 -8.04 -1.59 17.57
C CYS A 40 -6.95 -1.48 18.64
N ASN A 41 -6.99 -0.44 19.47
CA ASN A 41 -5.95 -0.14 20.47
C ASN A 41 -4.52 -0.20 19.88
N PRO A 42 -4.26 0.53 18.77
CA PRO A 42 -2.96 0.48 18.11
C PRO A 42 -1.88 1.03 19.05
N PRO A 43 -0.59 0.68 18.88
CA PRO A 43 0.48 1.22 19.72
C PRO A 43 0.49 2.76 19.69
N PRO A 44 1.06 3.48 20.68
CA PRO A 44 1.10 4.94 20.65
C PRO A 44 1.72 5.49 19.36
N SER A 45 1.38 6.73 18.99
CA SER A 45 2.00 7.41 17.84
C SER A 45 3.51 7.59 17.97
N SER A 46 4.03 7.57 19.20
CA SER A 46 5.47 7.54 19.52
C SER A 46 6.12 6.15 19.36
N GLY A 47 5.35 5.13 18.98
CA GLY A 47 5.81 3.75 18.82
C GLY A 47 5.42 2.83 19.99
N GLY A 48 5.25 1.55 19.67
CA GLY A 48 4.99 0.46 20.62
C GLY A 48 6.21 0.08 21.46
N SER A 49 6.05 -0.93 22.31
CA SER A 49 7.12 -1.40 23.21
C SER A 49 8.42 -1.73 22.48
N THR A 50 8.34 -2.49 21.38
CA THR A 50 9.53 -2.83 20.58
C THR A 50 10.16 -1.58 19.96
N CYS A 51 9.38 -0.64 19.41
CA CYS A 51 9.96 0.61 18.93
C CYS A 51 10.66 1.40 20.04
N ARG A 52 10.08 1.46 21.24
CA ARG A 52 10.67 2.17 22.39
C ARG A 52 11.96 1.55 22.90
N SER A 53 12.18 0.25 22.67
CA SER A 53 13.47 -0.40 22.96
C SER A 53 14.51 -0.19 21.85
N LYS A 54 14.14 0.41 20.72
CA LYS A 54 15.07 0.75 19.64
C LYS A 54 15.52 2.21 19.75
N SER A 55 16.79 2.46 19.44
CA SER A 55 17.33 3.81 19.47
C SER A 55 16.78 4.65 18.30
N ASN A 56 16.44 5.91 18.56
CA ASN A 56 15.97 6.87 17.56
C ASN A 56 14.76 6.39 16.73
N ALA A 57 13.91 5.52 17.29
CA ALA A 57 12.72 5.04 16.60
C ALA A 57 11.77 6.21 16.30
N LYS A 58 11.42 6.37 15.02
CA LYS A 58 10.52 7.44 14.57
C LYS A 58 9.83 7.09 13.26
N LYS A 59 8.64 7.65 13.07
CA LYS A 59 7.96 7.66 11.78
C LYS A 59 8.73 8.52 10.78
N VAL A 60 8.95 8.00 9.58
CA VAL A 60 9.45 8.77 8.45
C VAL A 60 8.28 9.57 7.86
N ASN A 61 8.49 10.87 7.65
CA ASN A 61 7.44 11.74 7.13
C ASN A 61 7.24 11.53 5.62
N LEU A 62 6.29 10.68 5.24
CA LEU A 62 5.86 10.51 3.85
C LEU A 62 5.03 11.72 3.40
N THR A 63 5.73 12.77 2.98
CA THR A 63 5.13 14.01 2.43
C THR A 63 4.24 13.71 1.22
N PRO A 64 3.34 14.63 0.81
CA PRO A 64 2.53 14.44 -0.39
C PRO A 64 3.35 14.12 -1.65
N ALA A 65 4.56 14.69 -1.78
CA ALA A 65 5.47 14.39 -2.88
C ALA A 65 5.99 12.93 -2.83
N LEU A 66 6.28 12.40 -1.64
CA LEU A 66 6.67 11.01 -1.46
C LEU A 66 5.49 10.05 -1.65
N GLN A 67 4.28 10.43 -1.22
CA GLN A 67 3.05 9.66 -1.49
C GLN A 67 2.78 9.56 -3.00
N ALA A 68 2.92 10.68 -3.73
CA ALA A 68 2.83 10.70 -5.18
C ALA A 68 3.91 9.85 -5.84
N TYR A 69 5.14 9.87 -5.30
CA TYR A 69 6.22 9.01 -5.80
C TYR A 69 5.93 7.51 -5.59
N ILE A 70 5.39 7.12 -4.42
CA ILE A 70 4.94 5.74 -4.16
C ILE A 70 3.88 5.33 -5.19
N LEU A 71 2.88 6.20 -5.44
CA LEU A 71 1.85 5.94 -6.45
C LEU A 71 2.43 5.80 -7.86
N ASP A 72 3.39 6.65 -8.22
CA ASP A 72 4.02 6.61 -9.54
C ASP A 72 4.80 5.31 -9.76
N GLU A 73 5.57 4.86 -8.77
CA GLU A 73 6.30 3.58 -8.83
C GLU A 73 5.33 2.40 -9.02
N HIS A 74 4.24 2.37 -8.25
CA HIS A 74 3.22 1.32 -8.38
C HIS A 74 2.51 1.37 -9.74
N ASN A 75 2.04 2.54 -10.15
CA ASN A 75 1.28 2.70 -11.39
C ASN A 75 2.15 2.50 -12.63
N LEU A 76 3.44 2.85 -12.59
CA LEU A 76 4.39 2.55 -13.66
C LEU A 76 4.54 1.03 -13.85
N ASN A 77 4.76 0.29 -12.76
CA ASN A 77 4.85 -1.17 -12.77
C ASN A 77 3.57 -1.82 -13.29
N ARG A 78 2.41 -1.40 -12.76
CA ARG A 78 1.08 -1.86 -13.22
C ARG A 78 0.83 -1.57 -14.69
N SER A 79 1.20 -0.38 -15.16
CA SER A 79 1.05 0.03 -16.56
C SER A 79 1.90 -0.85 -17.48
N ASN A 80 3.16 -1.11 -17.09
CA ASN A 80 4.07 -1.92 -17.89
C ASN A 80 3.59 -3.37 -18.03
N ILE A 81 3.10 -4.01 -16.96
CA ILE A 81 2.54 -5.36 -17.07
C ILE A 81 1.23 -5.36 -17.86
N ALA A 82 0.34 -4.37 -17.65
CA ALA A 82 -0.92 -4.28 -18.37
C ALA A 82 -0.74 -4.05 -19.87
N LEU A 83 0.37 -3.41 -20.28
CA LEU A 83 0.80 -3.25 -21.68
C LEU A 83 1.46 -4.51 -22.25
N GLY A 84 1.69 -5.56 -21.47
CA GLY A 84 2.43 -6.76 -21.89
C GLY A 84 3.93 -6.55 -22.07
N ARG A 85 4.50 -5.48 -21.46
CA ARG A 85 5.95 -5.17 -21.53
C ARG A 85 6.78 -6.02 -20.57
N ILE A 86 6.16 -6.57 -19.52
CA ILE A 86 6.82 -7.47 -18.59
C ILE A 86 6.58 -8.90 -19.08
N ARG A 87 7.52 -9.46 -19.84
CA ARG A 87 7.45 -10.85 -20.30
C ARG A 87 7.69 -11.81 -19.13
N PRO A 88 7.07 -13.00 -19.10
CA PRO A 88 6.15 -13.58 -20.09
C PRO A 88 4.66 -13.24 -19.86
N TYR A 89 4.35 -12.22 -19.06
CA TYR A 89 2.98 -11.94 -18.63
C TYR A 89 2.11 -11.32 -19.74
N PRO A 90 0.83 -11.70 -19.84
CA PRO A 90 -0.08 -11.15 -20.84
C PRO A 90 -0.50 -9.72 -20.50
N SER A 91 -0.95 -8.96 -21.50
CA SER A 91 -1.60 -7.65 -21.28
C SER A 91 -2.92 -7.78 -20.50
N ALA A 92 -3.39 -6.69 -19.89
CA ALA A 92 -4.60 -6.66 -19.06
C ALA A 92 -5.77 -5.94 -19.74
N VAL A 93 -6.99 -6.50 -19.67
CA VAL A 93 -8.20 -5.87 -20.24
C VAL A 93 -8.67 -4.65 -19.44
N LYS A 94 -8.38 -4.63 -18.13
CA LYS A 94 -8.82 -3.58 -17.21
C LYS A 94 -7.89 -3.56 -16.01
N MET A 95 -7.07 -2.52 -15.88
CA MET A 95 -6.16 -2.33 -14.75
C MET A 95 -6.37 -0.92 -14.18
N PRO A 96 -7.11 -0.73 -13.08
CA PRO A 96 -7.35 0.61 -12.54
C PRO A 96 -6.06 1.33 -12.09
N THR A 97 -6.03 2.66 -12.25
CA THR A 97 -4.97 3.49 -11.65
C THR A 97 -5.14 3.51 -10.13
N LEU A 98 -4.07 3.18 -9.39
CA LEU A 98 -4.08 3.30 -7.93
C LEU A 98 -4.08 4.77 -7.51
N THR A 99 -4.84 5.06 -6.46
CA THR A 99 -4.86 6.36 -5.79
C THR A 99 -4.56 6.20 -4.30
N TRP A 100 -4.08 7.28 -3.66
CA TRP A 100 -3.75 7.25 -2.24
C TRP A 100 -5.02 7.14 -1.39
N ASP A 101 -4.95 6.38 -0.31
CA ASP A 101 -6.00 6.30 0.69
C ASP A 101 -5.44 6.51 2.10
N ALA A 102 -5.98 7.51 2.78
CA ALA A 102 -5.50 7.92 4.10
C ALA A 102 -5.89 6.93 5.21
N GLU A 103 -7.01 6.22 5.09
CA GLU A 103 -7.43 5.21 6.07
C GLU A 103 -6.48 4.00 6.02
N LEU A 104 -6.19 3.51 4.81
CA LEU A 104 -5.21 2.45 4.59
C LEU A 104 -3.82 2.84 5.08
N ALA A 105 -3.38 4.09 4.85
CA ALA A 105 -2.11 4.60 5.35
C ALA A 105 -2.05 4.68 6.88
N ALA A 106 -3.14 5.08 7.53
CA ALA A 106 -3.23 5.11 8.98
C ALA A 106 -3.17 3.70 9.59
N LEU A 107 -3.79 2.70 8.95
CA LEU A 107 -3.71 1.31 9.36
C LEU A 107 -2.34 0.68 9.08
N ALA A 108 -1.67 1.09 7.99
CA ALA A 108 -0.29 0.70 7.72
C ALA A 108 0.65 1.25 8.79
N ASP A 109 0.41 2.49 9.25
CA ASP A 109 1.14 3.09 10.36
C ASP A 109 0.91 2.36 11.68
N ALA A 110 -0.31 1.90 11.94
CA ALA A 110 -0.62 1.10 13.14
C ALA A 110 0.19 -0.20 13.21
N ASN A 111 0.46 -0.85 12.06
CA ASN A 111 1.40 -1.96 11.97
C ASN A 111 2.85 -1.46 12.14
N ALA A 112 3.28 -0.51 11.32
CA ALA A 112 4.67 -0.08 11.25
C ALA A 112 5.22 0.44 12.59
N ARG A 113 4.39 1.16 13.35
CA ARG A 113 4.73 1.70 14.68
C ARG A 113 4.79 0.64 15.79
N SER A 114 4.63 -0.64 15.47
CA SER A 114 4.98 -1.73 16.36
C SER A 114 6.47 -2.06 16.32
N CYS A 115 7.20 -1.73 15.24
CA CYS A 115 8.56 -2.20 14.94
C CYS A 115 8.74 -3.73 15.00
N ASN A 116 7.64 -4.49 14.88
CA ASN A 116 7.65 -5.93 14.73
C ASN A 116 7.46 -6.25 13.25
N TYR A 117 8.50 -6.78 12.60
CA TYR A 117 8.40 -7.16 11.20
C TYR A 117 7.43 -8.33 11.03
N GLY A 118 6.31 -8.08 10.37
CA GLY A 118 5.30 -9.10 10.14
C GLY A 118 3.95 -8.52 9.74
N HIS A 119 3.14 -9.34 9.09
CA HIS A 119 1.77 -8.97 8.79
C HIS A 119 0.93 -8.93 10.07
N ASP A 120 0.14 -7.88 10.24
CA ASP A 120 -0.94 -7.86 11.22
C ASP A 120 -2.06 -8.85 10.84
N ARG A 121 -2.90 -9.21 11.80
CA ARG A 121 -3.94 -10.23 11.61
C ARG A 121 -5.12 -9.72 10.80
N CYS A 122 -5.49 -8.46 10.96
CA CYS A 122 -6.64 -7.86 10.29
C CYS A 122 -6.49 -6.34 10.16
N ARG A 123 -6.79 -5.83 8.95
CA ARG A 123 -6.71 -4.41 8.56
C ARG A 123 -7.90 -3.97 7.71
N ALA A 124 -8.99 -4.74 7.78
CA ALA A 124 -10.18 -4.54 6.98
C ALA A 124 -10.87 -3.22 7.37
N THR A 125 -11.31 -2.46 6.38
CA THR A 125 -12.15 -1.28 6.62
C THR A 125 -13.57 -1.56 6.15
N LYS A 126 -14.52 -0.70 6.52
CA LYS A 126 -15.89 -0.78 6.00
C LYS A 126 -15.91 -0.72 4.47
N THR A 127 -15.02 0.07 3.87
CA THR A 127 -14.89 0.25 2.42
C THR A 127 -14.05 -0.86 1.79
N PHE A 128 -13.04 -1.35 2.51
CA PHE A 128 -12.09 -2.34 2.02
C PHE A 128 -12.05 -3.57 2.94
N PRO A 129 -13.10 -4.42 2.91
CA PRO A 129 -13.18 -5.60 3.80
C PRO A 129 -12.10 -6.65 3.53
N TYR A 130 -11.47 -6.61 2.35
CA TYR A 130 -10.42 -7.53 1.92
C TYR A 130 -9.06 -6.83 1.77
N ALA A 131 -8.77 -5.82 2.58
CA ALA A 131 -7.56 -5.03 2.47
C ALA A 131 -6.27 -5.90 2.54
N GLY A 132 -5.43 -5.77 1.51
CA GLY A 132 -4.15 -6.46 1.38
C GLY A 132 -3.00 -5.69 2.01
N GLN A 133 -1.81 -6.31 2.08
CA GLN A 133 -0.62 -5.66 2.63
C GLN A 133 0.68 -6.20 2.02
N ASN A 134 1.59 -5.29 1.70
CA ASN A 134 2.99 -5.59 1.47
C ASN A 134 3.83 -5.00 2.61
N ILE A 135 4.87 -5.74 3.04
CA ILE A 135 5.81 -5.30 4.04
C ILE A 135 7.25 -5.52 3.59
N ALA A 136 8.16 -4.63 3.97
CA ALA A 136 9.59 -4.79 3.71
C ALA A 136 10.39 -4.14 4.82
N ILE A 137 11.53 -4.74 5.14
CA ILE A 137 12.52 -4.14 6.03
C ILE A 137 13.88 -4.20 5.35
N THR A 138 14.65 -3.13 5.48
CA THR A 138 16.06 -3.11 5.06
C THR A 138 16.91 -2.57 6.20
N GLN A 139 18.13 -3.09 6.30
CA GLN A 139 19.14 -2.63 7.25
C GLN A 139 20.44 -2.35 6.51
N PHE A 140 21.14 -1.28 6.88
CA PHE A 140 22.44 -0.94 6.28
C PHE A 140 23.33 -0.17 7.27
N PHE A 141 24.63 -0.18 7.01
CA PHE A 141 25.65 0.52 7.81
C PHE A 141 26.44 1.48 6.92
N GLY A 142 26.70 2.69 7.40
CA GLY A 142 27.62 3.64 6.75
C GLY A 142 27.12 4.30 5.46
N TYR A 143 25.97 3.89 4.91
CA TYR A 143 25.34 4.50 3.74
C TYR A 143 24.19 5.43 4.12
N ARG A 144 23.98 6.48 3.33
CA ARG A 144 22.82 7.38 3.46
C ARG A 144 21.95 7.23 2.22
N PHE A 145 20.70 6.88 2.43
CA PHE A 145 19.67 6.84 1.38
C PHE A 145 18.67 7.96 1.62
N THR A 146 18.19 8.59 0.55
CA THR A 146 17.01 9.45 0.64
C THR A 146 15.75 8.60 0.82
N GLU A 147 14.66 9.22 1.26
CA GLU A 147 13.37 8.53 1.35
C GLU A 147 12.91 8.00 -0.02
N LYS A 148 13.23 8.70 -1.12
CA LYS A 148 12.94 8.23 -2.48
C LYS A 148 13.73 6.96 -2.82
N ASP A 149 15.02 6.91 -2.51
CA ASP A 149 15.85 5.72 -2.77
C ASP A 149 15.31 4.50 -2.00
N LEU A 150 14.90 4.71 -0.76
CA LEU A 150 14.30 3.66 0.08
C LEU A 150 12.97 3.18 -0.49
N ILE A 151 12.07 4.11 -0.87
CA ILE A 151 10.79 3.78 -1.52
C ILE A 151 11.03 2.97 -2.81
N HIS A 152 11.92 3.45 -3.68
CA HIS A 152 12.26 2.76 -4.92
C HIS A 152 12.81 1.35 -4.64
N LYS A 153 13.72 1.21 -3.68
CA LYS A 153 14.29 -0.08 -3.27
C LYS A 153 13.21 -1.05 -2.80
N PHE A 154 12.30 -0.62 -1.93
CA PHE A 154 11.23 -1.48 -1.42
C PHE A 154 10.24 -1.89 -2.51
N VAL A 155 9.73 -0.93 -3.28
CA VAL A 155 8.75 -1.21 -4.34
C VAL A 155 9.37 -2.07 -5.44
N SER A 156 10.63 -1.82 -5.81
CA SER A 156 11.36 -2.64 -6.80
C SER A 156 11.62 -4.05 -6.29
N SER A 157 11.97 -4.22 -5.00
CA SER A 157 12.14 -5.54 -4.39
C SER A 157 10.85 -6.35 -4.37
N TRP A 158 9.72 -5.71 -4.04
CA TRP A 158 8.40 -6.35 -4.13
C TRP A 158 8.04 -6.72 -5.56
N TRP A 159 8.31 -5.81 -6.50
CA TRP A 159 8.00 -6.03 -7.90
C TRP A 159 8.85 -7.15 -8.50
N SER A 160 10.14 -7.23 -8.17
CA SER A 160 11.09 -8.21 -8.75
C SER A 160 10.70 -9.66 -8.56
N GLU A 161 9.78 -9.96 -7.63
CA GLU A 161 9.17 -11.29 -7.50
C GLU A 161 8.46 -11.76 -8.79
N TYR A 162 8.19 -10.87 -9.76
CA TYR A 162 7.74 -11.27 -11.09
C TYR A 162 8.71 -12.23 -11.79
N LEU A 163 10.00 -12.22 -11.42
CA LEU A 163 11.03 -13.11 -11.97
C LEU A 163 10.87 -14.55 -11.47
N ASP A 164 10.28 -14.72 -10.28
CA ASP A 164 10.05 -16.03 -9.67
C ASP A 164 8.59 -16.52 -9.85
N ALA A 165 7.69 -15.61 -10.23
CA ALA A 165 6.33 -15.93 -10.65
C ALA A 165 6.27 -16.42 -12.12
N ARG A 166 5.10 -16.91 -12.52
CA ARG A 166 4.83 -17.42 -13.86
C ARG A 166 3.42 -17.00 -14.30
N PRO A 167 3.10 -16.96 -15.61
CA PRO A 167 1.80 -16.51 -16.10
C PRO A 167 0.61 -17.29 -15.52
N GLU A 168 0.79 -18.57 -15.17
CA GLU A 168 -0.23 -19.39 -14.51
C GLU A 168 -0.60 -18.85 -13.13
N HIS A 169 0.36 -18.32 -12.35
CA HIS A 169 0.10 -17.74 -11.03
C HIS A 169 -0.72 -16.43 -11.14
N VAL A 170 -0.54 -15.69 -12.23
CA VAL A 170 -1.34 -14.49 -12.53
C VAL A 170 -2.73 -14.87 -13.00
N ARG A 171 -2.85 -15.89 -13.86
CA ARG A 171 -4.15 -16.37 -14.35
C ARG A 171 -5.00 -16.95 -13.22
N LYS A 172 -4.35 -17.63 -12.28
CA LYS A 172 -4.99 -18.26 -11.13
C LYS A 172 -4.00 -18.26 -9.97
N TYR A 173 -4.23 -17.41 -8.97
CA TYR A 173 -3.38 -17.33 -7.81
C TYR A 173 -3.40 -18.67 -7.05
N PRO A 174 -2.23 -19.23 -6.69
CA PRO A 174 -2.14 -20.57 -6.13
C PRO A 174 -2.81 -20.66 -4.75
N SER A 175 -3.52 -21.76 -4.50
CA SER A 175 -4.03 -22.15 -3.18
C SER A 175 -2.98 -22.87 -2.33
N SER A 176 -1.99 -23.47 -3.00
CA SER A 176 -0.76 -24.00 -2.40
C SER A 176 0.41 -23.60 -3.29
N TYR A 177 1.47 -23.07 -2.69
CA TYR A 177 2.63 -22.57 -3.41
C TYR A 177 3.92 -22.97 -2.69
N SER A 178 4.81 -23.63 -3.42
CA SER A 178 6.17 -23.96 -2.99
C SER A 178 7.14 -23.23 -3.91
N GLY A 179 7.93 -22.32 -3.36
CA GLY A 179 8.88 -21.53 -4.15
C GLY A 179 9.24 -20.23 -3.44
N LYS A 180 9.90 -19.34 -4.18
CA LYS A 180 10.21 -18.00 -3.68
C LYS A 180 8.95 -17.12 -3.64
N PRO A 181 8.86 -16.14 -2.74
CA PRO A 181 7.69 -15.29 -2.62
C PRO A 181 7.25 -14.65 -3.95
N ILE A 182 5.95 -14.67 -4.22
CA ILE A 182 5.30 -13.98 -5.35
C ILE A 182 4.19 -13.02 -4.92
N GLY A 183 3.92 -12.98 -3.62
CA GLY A 183 2.76 -12.31 -3.03
C GLY A 183 2.83 -10.80 -3.17
N HIS A 184 4.02 -10.20 -3.03
CA HIS A 184 4.16 -8.76 -3.10
C HIS A 184 3.99 -8.26 -4.54
N PHE A 185 4.58 -8.96 -5.52
CA PHE A 185 4.39 -8.65 -6.94
C PHE A 185 2.91 -8.74 -7.34
N THR A 186 2.27 -9.85 -7.03
CA THR A 186 0.86 -10.09 -7.39
C THR A 186 -0.09 -9.10 -6.71
N GLN A 187 0.23 -8.68 -5.47
CA GLN A 187 -0.51 -7.64 -4.78
C GLN A 187 -0.44 -6.29 -5.49
N ILE A 188 0.74 -5.91 -6.01
CA ILE A 188 0.92 -4.69 -6.82
C ILE A 188 0.20 -4.85 -8.18
N ALA A 189 0.26 -6.02 -8.81
CA ALA A 189 -0.32 -6.30 -10.12
C ALA A 189 -1.84 -6.55 -10.12
N SER A 190 -2.50 -6.59 -8.96
CA SER A 190 -3.92 -6.93 -8.85
C SER A 190 -4.84 -5.87 -9.44
N ASP A 191 -5.69 -6.24 -10.40
CA ASP A 191 -6.68 -5.32 -10.99
C ASP A 191 -7.93 -5.09 -10.12
N ARG A 192 -8.04 -5.76 -8.98
CA ARG A 192 -9.05 -5.51 -7.93
C ARG A 192 -8.63 -4.39 -6.97
N SER A 193 -7.34 -4.04 -6.95
CA SER A 193 -6.82 -2.95 -6.15
C SER A 193 -6.99 -1.60 -6.86
N THR A 194 -7.57 -0.61 -6.17
CA THR A 194 -7.74 0.78 -6.64
C THR A 194 -7.14 1.80 -5.66
N LYS A 195 -6.90 1.39 -4.41
CA LYS A 195 -6.29 2.23 -3.38
C LYS A 195 -5.02 1.61 -2.80
N VAL A 196 -4.10 2.47 -2.40
CA VAL A 196 -2.94 2.11 -1.60
C VAL A 196 -2.67 3.21 -0.57
N GLY A 197 -2.23 2.83 0.63
CA GLY A 197 -1.78 3.75 1.66
C GLY A 197 -0.66 3.12 2.47
N CYS A 198 0.42 3.86 2.71
CA CYS A 198 1.64 3.32 3.28
C CYS A 198 2.14 4.11 4.50
N SER A 199 2.97 3.48 5.32
CA SER A 199 3.77 4.12 6.36
C SER A 199 5.19 3.55 6.38
N MET A 200 6.14 4.37 6.81
CA MET A 200 7.54 3.99 6.97
C MET A 200 8.05 4.40 8.35
N TRP A 201 8.74 3.49 9.01
CA TRP A 201 9.36 3.71 10.32
C TRP A 201 10.85 3.46 10.24
N TYR A 202 11.60 4.27 10.96
CA TYR A 202 13.05 4.20 11.08
C TYR A 202 13.44 3.90 12.52
N TRP A 203 14.51 3.14 12.72
CA TRP A 203 15.23 3.07 14.00
C TRP A 203 16.70 2.66 13.80
N LYS A 204 17.50 2.82 14.85
CA LYS A 204 18.83 2.23 14.96
C LYS A 204 18.76 0.86 15.63
N ASP A 205 19.32 -0.14 14.96
CA ASP A 205 19.48 -1.50 15.48
C ASP A 205 20.97 -1.78 15.70
N GLY A 206 21.47 -1.49 16.90
CA GLY A 206 22.90 -1.33 17.14
C GLY A 206 23.46 -0.20 16.28
N GLN A 207 24.41 -0.53 15.39
CA GLN A 207 25.00 0.43 14.46
C GLN A 207 24.22 0.55 13.14
N MET A 208 23.31 -0.38 12.85
CA MET A 208 22.57 -0.44 11.60
C MET A 208 21.42 0.56 11.56
N ASP A 209 21.23 1.22 10.43
CA ASP A 209 20.02 1.97 10.10
C ASP A 209 18.97 1.00 9.56
N ALA A 210 17.83 0.90 10.24
CA ALA A 210 16.72 0.03 9.86
C ALA A 210 15.52 0.86 9.38
N TYR A 211 14.95 0.48 8.24
CA TYR A 211 13.71 1.07 7.71
C TYR A 211 12.69 -0.02 7.48
N TYR A 212 11.50 0.13 8.07
CA TYR A 212 10.36 -0.75 7.91
C TYR A 212 9.25 -0.04 7.14
N PHE A 213 8.87 -0.59 5.99
CA PHE A 213 7.89 -0.03 5.08
C PHE A 213 6.69 -0.96 4.95
N VAL A 214 5.51 -0.41 5.19
CA VAL A 214 4.23 -1.14 5.16
C VAL A 214 3.31 -0.41 4.20
N CYS A 215 2.75 -1.11 3.21
CA CYS A 215 1.72 -0.58 2.32
C CYS A 215 0.48 -1.47 2.41
N ASN A 216 -0.67 -0.85 2.69
CA ASN A 216 -1.96 -1.51 2.63
C ASN A 216 -2.66 -1.19 1.30
N TYR A 217 -3.36 -2.16 0.74
CA TYR A 217 -4.06 -2.07 -0.54
C TYR A 217 -5.55 -2.29 -0.32
N SER A 218 -6.41 -1.71 -1.16
CA SER A 218 -7.89 -1.89 -1.04
C SER A 218 -8.34 -3.35 -1.18
N PHE A 219 -7.50 -4.22 -1.71
CA PHE A 219 -7.82 -5.61 -1.97
C PHE A 219 -6.59 -6.50 -1.81
N THR A 220 -6.79 -7.78 -1.50
CA THR A 220 -5.73 -8.77 -1.29
C THR A 220 -5.69 -9.82 -2.40
N ASN A 221 -4.62 -10.61 -2.47
CA ASN A 221 -4.56 -11.78 -3.34
C ASN A 221 -5.57 -12.82 -2.86
N ILE A 222 -6.34 -13.40 -3.78
CA ILE A 222 -7.35 -14.42 -3.48
C ILE A 222 -6.97 -15.71 -4.16
N MET A 223 -6.81 -16.76 -3.36
CA MET A 223 -6.58 -18.12 -3.85
C MET A 223 -7.61 -18.52 -4.91
N ASP A 224 -7.16 -19.21 -5.94
CA ASP A 224 -7.95 -19.70 -7.06
C ASP A 224 -8.61 -18.60 -7.93
N ARG A 225 -8.25 -17.32 -7.73
CA ARG A 225 -8.72 -16.20 -8.56
C ARG A 225 -7.58 -15.58 -9.36
N SER A 226 -7.93 -14.99 -10.50
CA SER A 226 -6.98 -14.23 -11.32
C SER A 226 -6.42 -13.02 -10.56
N VAL A 227 -5.13 -12.74 -10.70
CA VAL A 227 -4.51 -11.49 -10.24
C VAL A 227 -5.01 -10.33 -11.10
N TYR A 228 -5.03 -10.51 -12.42
CA TYR A 228 -5.73 -9.65 -13.36
C TYR A 228 -6.27 -10.43 -14.55
N GLN A 229 -7.25 -9.86 -15.24
CA GLN A 229 -7.82 -10.46 -16.46
C GLN A 229 -6.99 -10.11 -17.70
N SER A 230 -6.54 -11.14 -18.41
CA SER A 230 -5.72 -10.99 -19.61
C SER A 230 -6.54 -10.67 -20.85
N GLY A 231 -6.00 -9.85 -21.76
CA GLY A 231 -6.61 -9.56 -23.06
C GLY A 231 -6.16 -8.22 -23.64
N PRO A 232 -6.85 -7.68 -24.65
CA PRO A 232 -6.45 -6.42 -25.30
C PRO A 232 -6.42 -5.26 -24.30
N VAL A 233 -5.32 -4.50 -24.33
CA VAL A 233 -4.99 -3.47 -23.32
C VAL A 233 -6.16 -2.51 -23.11
N GLY A 234 -6.70 -2.48 -21.90
CA GLY A 234 -7.73 -1.52 -21.50
C GLY A 234 -9.08 -1.66 -22.24
N SER A 235 -9.30 -2.76 -22.96
CA SER A 235 -10.55 -3.03 -23.70
C SER A 235 -11.81 -3.02 -22.84
N GLN A 236 -11.67 -3.19 -21.53
CA GLN A 236 -12.77 -3.15 -20.56
C GLN A 236 -12.72 -1.95 -19.62
N CYS A 237 -11.81 -0.98 -19.83
CA CYS A 237 -11.85 0.29 -19.10
C CYS A 237 -13.12 1.07 -19.48
N LYS A 238 -13.98 1.40 -18.51
CA LYS A 238 -15.22 2.16 -18.72
C LYS A 238 -15.03 3.66 -18.63
N THR A 239 -14.00 4.09 -17.90
CA THR A 239 -13.69 5.50 -17.66
C THR A 239 -12.63 6.05 -18.62
N GLY A 240 -12.18 5.25 -19.59
CA GLY A 240 -11.06 5.57 -20.47
C GLY A 240 -9.70 5.16 -19.90
N ARG A 241 -8.65 5.36 -20.69
CA ARG A 241 -7.27 5.04 -20.32
C ARG A 241 -6.56 6.26 -19.73
N ASN A 242 -5.70 6.01 -18.76
CA ASN A 242 -4.89 7.03 -18.11
C ASN A 242 -3.82 7.56 -19.09
N SER A 243 -3.73 8.89 -19.23
CA SER A 243 -2.79 9.54 -20.15
C SER A 243 -1.32 9.41 -19.73
N LYS A 244 -1.04 9.45 -18.42
CA LYS A 244 0.31 9.27 -17.85
C LYS A 244 0.74 7.80 -17.85
N PHE A 245 -0.22 6.90 -17.59
CA PHE A 245 0.00 5.46 -17.47
C PHE A 245 -0.86 4.69 -18.47
N PRO A 246 -0.47 4.62 -19.75
CA PRO A 246 -1.35 4.16 -20.82
C PRO A 246 -1.83 2.73 -20.65
N GLY A 247 -1.16 1.86 -19.87
CA GLY A 247 -1.67 0.52 -19.56
C GLY A 247 -2.88 0.49 -18.63
N LEU A 248 -3.23 1.60 -17.99
CA LEU A 248 -4.21 1.67 -16.91
C LEU A 248 -5.51 2.34 -17.35
N CYS A 249 -6.60 1.98 -16.67
CA CYS A 249 -7.85 2.76 -16.70
C CYS A 249 -7.72 4.01 -15.83
N ASN A 250 -8.60 4.99 -16.00
CA ASN A 250 -8.61 6.20 -15.17
C ASN A 250 -8.87 5.90 -13.68
N ALA A 251 -8.54 6.85 -12.81
CA ALA A 251 -8.53 6.70 -11.35
C ALA A 251 -9.91 6.45 -10.72
N ASN A 252 -10.98 6.79 -11.43
CA ASN A 252 -12.37 6.56 -11.02
C ASN A 252 -12.96 5.25 -11.57
N GLU A 253 -12.14 4.40 -12.23
CA GLU A 253 -12.57 3.10 -12.70
C GLU A 253 -12.99 2.20 -11.54
N GLN A 254 -14.17 1.57 -11.67
CA GLN A 254 -14.64 0.62 -10.67
C GLN A 254 -13.79 -0.67 -10.71
N PRO A 255 -13.35 -1.19 -9.54
CA PRO A 255 -12.60 -2.45 -9.51
C PRO A 255 -13.45 -3.62 -9.97
N ARG A 256 -12.80 -4.71 -10.35
CA ARG A 256 -13.48 -6.00 -10.44
C ARG A 256 -13.91 -6.45 -9.05
N THR A 257 -15.07 -7.09 -8.96
CA THR A 257 -15.60 -7.63 -7.72
C THR A 257 -14.93 -8.96 -7.36
N ILE A 258 -15.17 -9.44 -6.14
CA ILE A 258 -14.75 -10.80 -5.72
C ILE A 258 -15.50 -11.90 -6.47
N MET A 259 -16.70 -11.59 -6.98
CA MET A 259 -17.53 -12.53 -7.73
C MET A 259 -17.10 -12.63 -9.19
N ASP A 260 -16.38 -11.63 -9.70
CA ASP A 260 -15.87 -11.62 -11.07
C ASP A 260 -14.76 -12.69 -11.22
N PRO A 261 -14.75 -13.46 -12.32
CA PRO A 261 -13.78 -14.53 -12.57
C PRO A 261 -12.32 -14.03 -12.59
#